data_AF-A0A9J9HFL8-F1
#
_entry.id   AF-A0A9J9HFL8-F1
#
_cell.length_a   1.000
_cell.length_b   1.000
_cell.length_c   1.000
_cell.angle_alpha   90.00
_cell.angle_beta   90.00
_cell.angle_gamma   90.00
#
_symmetry.space_group_name_H-M   'P 1'
#
loop_
_entity.id
_entity.type
_entity.pdbx_description
1 polymer ?
#
loop_
_entity_poly.entity_id
_entity_poly.type
_entity_poly.pdbx_seq_one_letter_code
_entity_poly.pdbx_strand_id
1 'polypeptide(L)'
;MAGALAPGAAAAAVQAYRFARYGGELKIGPNFKIAPFGNRTNNPYGKWPHYHRRPAERLPNGQSPPGQGIGRHRPWEPAEKYDKWPWDRF
;
A
#
# COMPACT_ATOMS: atom_id res chain seq x y z
N MET A 1 20.70 6.55 35.13
CA MET A 1 20.03 5.23 35.14
C MET A 1 19.62 4.92 33.70
N ALA A 2 20.43 4.18 32.95
CA ALA A 2 20.05 3.75 31.60
C ALA A 2 19.07 2.58 31.74
N GLY A 3 17.80 2.81 31.41
CA GLY A 3 16.79 1.76 31.44
C GLY A 3 17.12 0.72 30.38
N ALA A 4 17.47 -0.49 30.82
CA ALA A 4 17.61 -1.63 29.92
C ALA A 4 16.24 -1.87 29.28
N LEU A 5 16.11 -1.54 27.99
CA LEU A 5 14.96 -1.95 27.21
C LEU A 5 14.91 -3.47 27.28
N ALA A 6 13.80 -4.01 27.80
CA ALA A 6 13.56 -5.45 27.77
C ALA A 6 13.81 -5.97 26.33
N PRO A 7 14.42 -7.15 26.13
CA PRO A 7 14.80 -7.64 24.80
C PRO A 7 13.68 -7.54 23.73
N GLY A 8 12.41 -7.67 24.15
CA GLY A 8 11.25 -7.48 23.29
C GLY A 8 11.02 -6.05 22.79
N ALA A 9 11.31 -5.03 23.60
CA ALA A 9 11.16 -3.63 23.22
C ALA A 9 12.21 -3.21 22.16
N ALA A 10 13.45 -3.66 22.32
CA ALA A 10 14.50 -3.43 21.33
C ALA A 10 14.18 -4.13 19.99
N ALA A 11 13.70 -5.37 20.02
CA ALA A 11 13.28 -6.10 18.82
C ALA A 11 12.11 -5.41 18.09
N ALA A 12 11.10 -4.95 18.84
CA ALA A 12 9.97 -4.20 18.28
C ALA A 12 10.42 -2.89 17.60
N ALA A 13 11.35 -2.16 18.23
CA ALA A 13 11.90 -0.94 17.66
C ALA A 13 12.67 -1.19 16.35
N VAL A 14 13.48 -2.26 16.29
CA VAL A 14 14.18 -2.66 15.06
C VAL A 14 13.19 -3.04 13.96
N GLN A 15 12.14 -3.80 14.29
CA GLN A 15 11.12 -4.20 13.33
C GLN A 15 10.36 -2.98 12.77
N ALA A 16 9.98 -2.04 13.65
CA ALA A 16 9.32 -0.79 13.26
C ALA A 16 10.22 0.09 12.39
N TYR A 17 11.51 0.19 12.75
CA TYR A 17 12.50 0.90 11.93
C TYR A 17 12.61 0.28 10.54
N ARG A 18 12.72 -1.05 10.43
CA ARG A 18 12.80 -1.73 9.13
C ARG A 18 11.52 -1.55 8.33
N PHE A 19 10.36 -1.63 8.99
CA PHE A 19 9.07 -1.37 8.37
C PHE A 19 9.03 0.04 7.77
N ALA A 20 9.45 1.07 8.50
CA ALA A 20 9.48 2.43 7.98
C ALA A 20 10.56 2.64 6.90
N ARG A 21 11.77 2.10 7.13
CA ARG A 21 12.96 2.32 6.27
C ARG A 21 12.88 1.59 4.94
N TYR A 22 12.27 0.41 4.92
CA TYR A 22 12.19 -0.43 3.73
C TYR A 22 10.79 -0.49 3.12
N GLY A 23 9.78 0.14 3.75
CA GLY A 23 8.47 0.29 3.13
C GLY A 23 7.57 -0.91 3.36
N GLY A 24 7.33 -1.23 4.63
CA GLY A 24 6.38 -2.27 4.94
C GLY A 24 4.97 -1.92 4.45
N GLU A 25 4.25 -2.95 4.02
CA GLU A 25 2.86 -2.89 3.59
C GLU A 25 2.01 -3.67 4.61
N LEU A 26 1.01 -3.02 5.19
CA LEU A 26 0.02 -3.64 6.04
C LEU A 26 -1.14 -4.14 5.18
N LYS A 27 -1.55 -5.39 5.37
CA LYS A 27 -2.69 -6.00 4.68
C LYS A 27 -3.88 -6.05 5.63
N ILE A 28 -5.01 -5.50 5.20
CA ILE A 28 -6.28 -5.55 5.92
C ILE A 28 -7.23 -6.41 5.10
N GLY A 29 -7.25 -7.70 5.42
CA GLY A 29 -7.99 -8.70 4.65
C GLY A 29 -7.51 -8.83 3.19
N PRO A 30 -8.33 -9.44 2.31
CA PRO A 30 -7.96 -9.71 0.90
C PRO A 30 -8.12 -8.49 -0.04
N ASN A 31 -8.76 -7.42 0.44
CA ASN A 31 -9.27 -6.34 -0.38
C ASN A 31 -8.55 -5.00 -0.16
N PHE A 32 -7.76 -4.85 0.91
CA PHE A 32 -7.12 -3.57 1.23
C PHE A 32 -5.70 -3.77 1.72
N LYS A 33 -4.80 -2.89 1.26
CA LYS A 33 -3.43 -2.80 1.77
C LYS A 33 -3.03 -1.35 1.87
N ILE A 34 -2.16 -1.04 2.82
CA ILE A 34 -1.63 0.30 3.02
C ILE A 34 -0.12 0.24 3.20
N ALA A 35 0.59 1.12 2.50
CA ALA A 35 2.02 1.30 2.59
C ALA A 35 2.29 2.75 3.07
N PRO A 36 2.31 2.99 4.40
CA PRO A 36 2.40 4.35 4.96
C PRO A 36 3.67 5.11 4.57
N PHE A 37 4.73 4.38 4.23
CA PHE A 37 6.04 4.93 3.88
C PHE A 37 6.47 4.58 2.45
N GLY A 38 5.52 4.12 1.63
CA GLY A 38 5.75 3.56 0.30
C GLY A 38 6.47 2.20 0.35
N ASN A 39 6.00 1.21 -0.40
CA ASN A 39 6.53 -0.15 -0.41
C ASN A 39 7.74 -0.36 -1.35
N ARG A 40 8.25 0.72 -1.96
CA ARG A 40 9.44 0.71 -2.84
C ARG A 40 9.37 -0.40 -3.90
N THR A 41 8.18 -0.65 -4.40
CA THR A 41 7.99 -1.48 -5.60
C THR A 41 8.80 -0.89 -6.75
N ASN A 42 9.10 -1.71 -7.77
CA ASN A 42 9.81 -1.30 -8.99
C ASN A 42 9.01 -0.33 -9.89
N ASN A 43 8.18 0.51 -9.28
CA ASN A 43 7.32 1.51 -9.89
C ASN A 43 7.65 2.88 -9.27
N PRO A 44 7.77 3.97 -10.07
CA PRO A 44 7.95 5.33 -9.57
C PRO A 44 7.01 5.77 -8.44
N TYR A 45 5.78 5.22 -8.39
CA TYR A 45 4.77 5.52 -7.39
C TYR A 45 4.95 4.75 -6.07
N GLY A 46 5.69 3.64 -6.08
CA GLY A 46 5.90 2.76 -4.93
C GLY A 46 6.65 3.42 -3.77
N LYS A 47 7.40 4.50 -4.04
CA LYS A 47 8.14 5.25 -3.02
C LYS A 47 7.26 6.15 -2.15
N TRP A 48 6.07 6.51 -2.61
CA TRP A 48 5.18 7.43 -1.89
C TRP A 48 4.20 6.68 -0.99
N PRO A 49 3.71 7.29 0.11
CA PRO A 49 2.64 6.71 0.92
C PRO A 49 1.41 6.38 0.07
N HIS A 50 0.98 5.13 0.00
CA HIS A 50 -0.12 4.74 -0.88
C HIS A 50 -0.96 3.61 -0.27
N TYR A 51 -2.13 3.38 -0.87
CA TYR A 51 -2.97 2.24 -0.56
C TYR A 51 -3.34 1.47 -1.84
N HIS A 52 -3.68 0.21 -1.63
CA HIS A 52 -4.19 -0.69 -2.63
C HIS A 52 -5.59 -1.11 -2.22
N ARG A 53 -6.55 -1.06 -3.14
CA ARG A 53 -7.88 -1.61 -2.92
C ARG A 53 -8.30 -2.50 -4.08
N ARG A 54 -9.08 -3.54 -3.79
CA ARG A 54 -9.94 -4.16 -4.79
C ARG A 54 -11.23 -3.34 -4.87
N PRO A 55 -11.80 -3.14 -6.06
CA PRO A 55 -13.11 -2.54 -6.20
C PRO A 55 -14.13 -3.45 -5.52
N ALA A 56 -15.20 -2.88 -4.98
CA ALA A 56 -16.34 -3.68 -4.52
C ALA A 56 -17.03 -4.34 -5.74
N GLU A 57 -17.13 -3.58 -6.82
CA GLU A 57 -17.74 -4.02 -8.07
C GLU A 57 -16.86 -5.04 -8.81
N ARG A 58 -17.54 -6.00 -9.43
CA ARG A 58 -16.96 -7.00 -10.33
C ARG A 58 -17.69 -6.93 -11.65
N LEU A 59 -16.94 -7.10 -12.74
CA LEU A 59 -17.53 -7.32 -14.05
C LEU A 59 -18.31 -8.66 -14.06
N PRO A 60 -19.23 -8.89 -15.01
CA PRO A 60 -19.99 -10.14 -15.10
C PRO A 60 -19.12 -11.41 -15.18
N ASN A 61 -17.87 -11.27 -15.64
CA ASN A 61 -16.87 -12.34 -15.71
C ASN A 61 -16.08 -12.54 -14.40
N GLY A 62 -16.46 -11.88 -13.30
CA GLY A 62 -15.80 -11.96 -12.00
C GLY A 62 -14.48 -11.18 -11.89
N GLN A 63 -14.07 -10.45 -12.92
CA GLN A 63 -12.85 -9.65 -12.90
C GLN A 63 -13.07 -8.27 -12.26
N SER A 64 -11.99 -7.65 -11.80
CA SER A 64 -12.04 -6.23 -11.41
C SER A 64 -12.22 -5.35 -12.65
N PRO A 65 -13.00 -4.26 -12.57
CA PRO A 65 -13.02 -3.24 -13.61
C PRO A 65 -11.61 -2.83 -14.05
N PRO A 66 -11.41 -2.54 -15.34
CA PRO A 66 -10.10 -2.14 -15.84
C PRO A 66 -9.55 -0.92 -15.09
N GLY A 67 -8.25 -0.93 -14.79
CA GLY A 67 -7.62 0.15 -14.02
C GLY A 67 -7.93 0.16 -12.52
N GLN A 68 -8.71 -0.78 -11.99
CA GLN A 68 -9.09 -0.82 -10.58
C GLN A 68 -8.41 -1.92 -9.76
N GLY A 69 -7.43 -2.64 -10.30
CA GLY A 69 -6.77 -3.77 -9.62
C GLY A 69 -6.11 -3.46 -8.26
N ILE A 70 -5.87 -4.52 -7.49
CA ILE A 70 -5.21 -4.47 -6.16
C ILE A 70 -3.71 -4.14 -6.22
N GLY A 71 -3.12 -4.04 -7.41
CA GLY A 71 -1.72 -3.65 -7.57
C GLY A 71 -1.51 -2.14 -7.75
N ARG A 72 -2.60 -1.37 -7.80
CA ARG A 72 -2.57 0.05 -8.14
C ARG A 72 -2.25 0.92 -6.93
N HIS A 73 -1.21 1.74 -7.04
CA HIS A 73 -0.65 2.61 -5.99
C HIS A 73 -1.45 3.93 -5.86
N ARG A 74 -2.63 3.87 -5.26
CA ARG A 74 -3.49 5.05 -5.11
C ARG A 74 -2.97 5.97 -3.99
N PRO A 75 -3.04 7.31 -4.16
CA PRO A 75 -3.64 8.05 -5.28
C PRO A 75 -2.69 8.36 -6.45
N TRP A 76 -1.43 7.94 -6.39
CA TRP A 76 -0.37 8.45 -7.26
C TRP A 76 -0.34 7.85 -8.66
N GLU A 77 -0.73 6.58 -8.79
CA GLU A 77 -0.66 5.87 -10.06
C GLU A 77 -1.89 6.17 -10.94
N PRO A 78 -1.73 6.98 -12.02
CA PRO A 78 -2.78 7.15 -12.99
C PRO A 78 -2.97 5.85 -13.78
N ALA A 79 -4.21 5.55 -14.10
CA ALA A 79 -4.56 4.53 -15.07
C ALA A 79 -5.01 5.24 -16.35
N GLU A 80 -4.08 5.78 -17.14
CA GLU A 80 -4.34 6.72 -18.25
C GLU A 80 -5.47 6.31 -19.19
N LYS A 81 -5.62 5.02 -19.47
CA LYS A 81 -6.68 4.49 -20.32
C LYS A 81 -8.08 4.56 -19.70
N TYR A 82 -8.17 4.69 -18.38
CA TYR A 82 -9.39 4.52 -17.58
C TYR A 82 -9.72 5.73 -16.69
N ASP A 83 -8.72 6.47 -16.21
CA ASP A 83 -8.92 7.70 -15.44
C ASP A 83 -9.20 8.87 -16.41
N LYS A 84 -10.44 9.35 -16.44
CA LYS A 84 -10.81 10.58 -17.16
C LYS A 84 -10.63 11.82 -16.28
N TRP A 85 -10.77 11.63 -14.96
CA TRP A 85 -10.61 12.66 -13.94
C TRP A 85 -9.69 12.17 -12.82
N PRO A 86 -8.98 13.08 -12.12
CA PRO A 86 -8.14 12.71 -10.97
C PRO A 86 -8.88 11.94 -9.86
N TRP A 87 -10.21 12.04 -9.81
CA TRP A 87 -11.05 11.37 -8.83
C TRP A 87 -11.35 9.90 -9.15
N ASP A 88 -11.20 9.48 -10.42
CA ASP A 88 -11.45 8.09 -10.85
C ASP A 88 -10.45 7.07 -10.24
N ARG A 89 -9.41 7.59 -9.58
CA ARG A 89 -8.39 6.82 -8.87
C ARG A 89 -8.88 6.26 -7.55
N PHE A 90 -9.86 6.92 -6.93
CA PHE A 90 -10.35 6.60 -5.58
C PHE A 90 -11.41 5.52 -5.59
#